data_AF-I0FE50-F1
#
_entry.id   AF-I0FE50-F1
#
_cell.length_a   1.000
_cell.length_b   1.000
_cell.length_c   1.000
_cell.angle_alpha   90.00
_cell.angle_beta   90.00
_cell.angle_gamma   90.00
#
_symmetry.space_group_name_H-M   'P 1'
#
loop_
_entity.id
_entity.type
_entity.pdbx_description
1 polymer ?
#
loop_
_entity_poly.entity_id
_entity_poly.type
_entity_poly.pdbx_seq_one_letter_code
_entity_poly.pdbx_strand_id
1 'polypeptide(L)'
;MTKVGVMLCFFAVLFLCCRQGNIMAEDLEDSNFEETKERKKNKRGRFGYYDLNSLEQAYDELSTSLNNLRALYYYRDNGFNISLFSDIDDEFRIKDNIFIMDDNVYAVLHGSIDVVGNLKKIVIDVNEDQSSYMYNKFNGHSLVAKLDHISQFTIFAIMKAYYDVKGNQLLEKLKYSKDIEGLKKIKLMIDDFCVEWAKLVAEVQKIINDVAVFADAYIKIKNTSLKEDEKISYIKSIEDGLRPIAVLDISNSNQSCSDSLICKLKNELVRLATQILDKGDDLLNALQPQNSTP
;
A
#
# COMPACT_ATOMS: atom_id res chain seq x y z
N MET A 1 26.14 12.90 39.04
CA MET A 1 26.17 11.42 38.93
C MET A 1 25.63 11.04 37.57
N THR A 2 26.49 10.37 36.80
CA THR A 2 26.26 9.50 35.63
C THR A 2 25.29 9.92 34.51
N LYS A 3 25.93 10.30 33.39
CA LYS A 3 25.47 10.28 31.99
C LYS A 3 25.17 8.84 31.53
N VAL A 4 24.09 8.66 30.77
CA VAL A 4 23.88 7.67 29.68
C VAL A 4 22.74 8.26 28.84
N GLY A 5 22.73 8.35 27.52
CA GLY A 5 23.60 7.90 26.45
C GLY A 5 22.83 8.10 25.13
N VAL A 6 23.44 8.80 24.19
CA VAL A 6 22.96 9.03 22.81
C VAL A 6 23.15 7.75 21.99
N MET A 7 22.10 7.29 21.28
CA MET A 7 22.11 6.33 20.16
C MET A 7 20.65 6.16 19.70
N LEU A 8 20.22 6.17 18.44
CA LEU A 8 20.86 6.00 17.14
C LEU A 8 19.92 6.56 16.05
N CYS A 9 20.39 7.53 15.27
CA CYS A 9 19.87 7.82 13.93
C CYS A 9 20.53 6.86 12.94
N PHE A 10 19.80 5.90 12.38
CA PHE A 10 20.21 5.18 11.16
C PHE A 10 18.99 4.55 10.52
N PHE A 11 18.40 5.19 9.49
CA PHE A 11 17.71 4.53 8.37
C PHE A 11 17.48 5.55 7.24
N ALA A 12 18.56 6.18 6.77
CA ALA A 12 18.51 7.10 5.63
C ALA A 12 19.68 6.91 4.63
N VAL A 13 20.38 5.77 4.63
CA VAL A 13 21.57 5.55 3.78
C VAL A 13 21.54 4.19 3.06
N LEU A 14 20.41 3.78 2.50
CA LEU A 14 20.36 2.62 1.59
C LEU A 14 19.88 2.95 0.16
N PHE A 15 19.71 4.23 -0.19
CA PHE A 15 19.28 4.63 -1.55
C PHE A 15 20.30 5.43 -2.37
N LEU A 16 21.55 5.54 -1.91
CA LEU A 16 22.59 6.27 -2.65
C LEU A 16 23.92 5.52 -2.57
N CYS A 17 24.13 4.58 -3.52
CA CYS A 17 25.43 4.28 -4.15
C CYS A 17 25.36 2.97 -4.94
N CYS A 18 24.83 3.03 -6.16
CA CYS A 18 25.28 2.17 -7.27
C CYS A 18 25.15 2.97 -8.58
N ARG A 19 25.89 4.08 -8.65
CA ARG A 19 26.12 4.81 -9.90
C ARG A 19 27.48 5.48 -9.86
N GLN A 20 28.52 4.81 -10.37
CA GLN A 20 29.59 5.34 -11.22
C GLN A 20 30.72 4.32 -11.36
N GLY A 21 31.16 4.11 -12.60
CA GLY A 21 32.30 3.27 -12.93
C GLY A 21 33.65 3.98 -12.83
N ASN A 22 34.70 3.18 -13.03
CA ASN A 22 35.99 3.46 -13.68
C ASN A 22 36.76 2.12 -13.64
N ILE A 23 37.27 1.56 -14.75
CA ILE A 23 38.42 1.97 -15.58
C ILE A 23 39.78 1.77 -14.87
N MET A 24 40.60 0.89 -15.50
CA MET A 24 42.07 0.71 -15.54
C MET A 24 42.79 -0.28 -14.61
N ALA A 25 43.33 -1.35 -15.23
CA ALA A 25 44.76 -1.74 -15.32
C ALA A 25 44.79 -3.18 -15.91
N GLU A 26 45.07 -3.38 -17.19
CA GLU A 26 46.40 -3.48 -17.84
C GLU A 26 47.23 -4.67 -17.33
N ASP A 27 47.30 -5.72 -18.15
CA ASP A 27 48.49 -6.57 -18.30
C ASP A 27 48.49 -7.13 -19.74
N LEU A 28 49.62 -6.93 -20.42
CA LEU A 28 49.96 -7.40 -21.76
C LEU A 28 50.31 -8.89 -21.77
N GLU A 29 50.00 -9.59 -22.86
CA GLU A 29 51.02 -10.28 -23.67
C GLU A 29 50.48 -10.77 -25.03
N ASP A 30 51.36 -10.64 -26.02
CA ASP A 30 51.21 -10.85 -27.46
C ASP A 30 50.82 -12.28 -27.89
N SER A 31 50.09 -12.39 -29.01
CA SER A 31 50.63 -13.09 -30.19
C SER A 31 49.73 -12.98 -31.42
N ASN A 32 50.41 -12.66 -32.53
CA ASN A 32 49.93 -12.53 -33.90
C ASN A 32 49.24 -13.80 -34.44
N PHE A 33 48.16 -13.61 -35.22
CA PHE A 33 48.01 -14.32 -36.50
C PHE A 33 47.11 -13.51 -37.46
N GLU A 34 47.72 -13.01 -38.52
CA GLU A 34 47.01 -12.49 -39.70
C GLU A 34 46.39 -13.64 -40.51
N GLU A 35 45.37 -13.25 -41.29
CA GLU A 35 45.16 -13.63 -42.69
C GLU A 35 43.87 -14.40 -43.06
N THR A 36 43.03 -13.69 -43.82
CA THR A 36 42.04 -14.16 -44.84
C THR A 36 40.80 -14.94 -44.33
N LYS A 37 39.56 -14.79 -44.83
CA LYS A 37 39.09 -14.49 -46.19
C LYS A 37 37.56 -14.26 -46.20
N GLU A 38 37.10 -13.32 -47.01
CA GLU A 38 35.87 -13.33 -47.82
C GLU A 38 34.50 -13.72 -47.24
N ARG A 39 33.63 -12.69 -47.20
CA ARG A 39 32.27 -12.63 -47.78
C ARG A 39 31.54 -13.97 -47.97
N LYS A 40 30.56 -14.22 -47.08
CA LYS A 40 29.23 -14.66 -47.51
C LYS A 40 28.15 -13.78 -46.88
N LYS A 41 27.64 -12.84 -47.70
CA LYS A 41 26.30 -12.29 -47.54
C LYS A 41 25.32 -13.46 -47.44
N ASN A 42 24.72 -13.65 -46.29
CA ASN A 42 23.40 -14.27 -46.22
C ASN A 42 22.42 -13.24 -45.70
N LYS A 43 21.63 -12.71 -46.65
CA LYS A 43 20.33 -12.09 -46.39
C LYS A 43 19.49 -13.12 -45.63
N ARG A 44 19.33 -12.95 -44.32
CA ARG A 44 18.19 -13.48 -43.58
C ARG A 44 17.51 -12.30 -42.92
N GLY A 45 16.20 -12.23 -43.16
CA GLY A 45 15.37 -11.07 -42.90
C GLY A 45 15.40 -10.64 -41.43
N ARG A 46 15.17 -9.34 -41.25
CA ARG A 46 14.72 -8.72 -40.01
C ARG A 46 13.55 -9.53 -39.43
N PHE A 47 13.83 -10.40 -38.49
CA PHE A 47 12.93 -10.67 -37.37
C PHE A 47 13.61 -10.02 -36.18
N GLY A 48 12.94 -9.05 -35.56
CA GLY A 48 13.46 -8.33 -34.40
C GLY A 48 13.78 -9.31 -33.28
N TYR A 49 15.08 -9.58 -33.08
CA TYR A 49 15.58 -10.31 -31.95
C TYR A 49 15.47 -9.35 -30.77
N TYR A 50 14.35 -9.40 -30.05
CA TYR A 50 14.28 -8.77 -28.74
C TYR A 50 15.41 -9.38 -27.90
N ASP A 51 16.17 -8.55 -27.20
CA ASP A 51 17.17 -9.04 -26.26
C ASP A 51 16.42 -9.72 -25.11
N LEU A 52 16.38 -11.06 -25.15
CA LEU A 52 15.67 -11.89 -24.17
C LEU A 52 16.11 -11.57 -22.74
N ASN A 53 17.38 -11.19 -22.55
CA ASN A 53 17.91 -10.79 -21.25
C ASN A 53 17.25 -9.50 -20.73
N SER A 54 16.96 -8.54 -21.61
CA SER A 54 16.32 -7.27 -21.24
C SER A 54 14.83 -7.42 -20.88
N LEU A 55 14.17 -8.43 -21.44
CA LEU A 55 12.77 -8.74 -21.16
C LEU A 55 12.62 -9.49 -19.83
N GLU A 56 13.45 -10.50 -19.60
CA GLU A 56 13.52 -11.22 -18.33
C GLU A 56 13.84 -10.25 -17.18
N GLN A 57 14.84 -9.38 -17.37
CA GLN A 57 15.17 -8.35 -16.39
C GLN A 57 13.99 -7.41 -16.10
N ALA A 58 13.29 -6.89 -17.12
CA ALA A 58 12.16 -5.99 -16.90
C ALA A 58 11.00 -6.65 -16.16
N TYR A 59 10.76 -7.95 -16.44
CA TYR A 59 9.77 -8.75 -15.72
C TYR A 59 10.16 -8.97 -14.26
N ASP A 60 11.42 -9.35 -14.00
CA ASP A 60 11.92 -9.61 -12.64
C ASP A 60 11.91 -8.36 -11.78
N GLU A 61 12.25 -7.19 -12.36
CA GLU A 61 12.15 -5.90 -11.67
C GLU A 61 10.70 -5.56 -11.32
N LEU A 62 9.74 -5.76 -12.23
CA LEU A 62 8.32 -5.58 -11.94
C LEU A 62 7.84 -6.53 -10.84
N SER A 63 8.20 -7.81 -10.93
CA SER A 63 7.88 -8.83 -9.93
C SER A 63 8.41 -8.46 -8.55
N THR A 64 9.64 -7.92 -8.49
CA THR A 64 10.24 -7.42 -7.25
C THR A 64 9.45 -6.25 -6.66
N SER A 65 9.09 -5.24 -7.46
CA SER A 65 8.28 -4.12 -7.00
C SER A 65 6.88 -4.55 -6.52
N LEU A 66 6.23 -5.49 -7.22
CA LEU A 66 4.96 -6.07 -6.78
C LEU A 66 5.09 -6.85 -5.47
N ASN A 67 6.19 -7.60 -5.30
CA ASN A 67 6.44 -8.33 -4.06
C ASN A 67 6.70 -7.38 -2.88
N ASN A 68 7.36 -6.25 -3.11
CA ASN A 68 7.49 -5.19 -2.10
C ASN A 68 6.12 -4.62 -1.72
N LEU A 69 5.25 -4.33 -2.70
CA LEU A 69 3.88 -3.88 -2.44
C LEU A 69 3.07 -4.93 -1.66
N ARG A 70 3.22 -6.21 -2.02
CA ARG A 70 2.59 -7.34 -1.31
C ARG A 70 3.08 -7.44 0.12
N ALA A 71 4.39 -7.25 0.35
CA ALA A 71 4.96 -7.22 1.68
C ALA A 71 4.36 -6.07 2.51
N LEU A 72 4.16 -4.88 1.94
CA LEU A 72 3.50 -3.76 2.62
C LEU A 72 2.06 -4.09 3.05
N TYR A 73 1.28 -4.77 2.19
CA TYR A 73 -0.11 -5.14 2.49
C TYR A 73 -0.20 -6.16 3.65
N TYR A 74 0.63 -7.21 3.59
CA TYR A 74 0.61 -8.30 4.58
C TYR A 74 1.53 -8.07 5.78
N TYR A 75 2.29 -6.96 5.85
CA TYR A 75 3.19 -6.69 6.96
C TYR A 75 2.41 -6.61 8.28
N ARG A 76 2.94 -7.29 9.30
CA ARG A 76 2.47 -7.22 10.70
C ARG A 76 3.68 -7.19 11.62
N ASP A 77 3.58 -6.48 12.73
CA ASP A 77 4.62 -6.47 13.75
C ASP A 77 4.85 -7.89 14.32
N ASN A 78 6.07 -8.14 14.80
CA ASN A 78 6.38 -9.40 15.47
C ASN A 78 5.47 -9.59 16.69
N GLY A 79 4.82 -10.75 16.77
CA GLY A 79 3.87 -11.06 17.84
C GLY A 79 2.44 -10.59 17.59
N PHE A 80 2.13 -10.10 16.38
CA PHE A 80 0.77 -9.71 16.01
C PHE A 80 -0.20 -10.89 16.12
N ASN A 81 -1.06 -10.86 17.13
CA ASN A 81 -2.09 -11.87 17.42
C ASN A 81 -3.46 -11.22 17.67
N ILE A 82 -3.66 -10.02 17.15
CA ILE A 82 -4.87 -9.23 17.34
C ILE A 82 -5.93 -9.68 16.34
N SER A 83 -7.14 -9.97 16.85
CA SER A 83 -8.37 -10.01 16.07
C SER A 83 -9.18 -8.77 16.38
N LEU A 84 -9.40 -7.87 15.40
CA LEU A 84 -10.20 -6.67 15.61
C LEU A 84 -11.70 -7.01 15.53
N PHE A 85 -12.12 -7.75 14.50
CA PHE A 85 -13.53 -8.08 14.33
C PHE A 85 -14.06 -9.07 15.35
N SER A 86 -13.26 -10.03 15.82
CA SER A 86 -13.70 -10.91 16.91
C SER A 86 -14.01 -10.09 18.16
N ASP A 87 -13.12 -9.18 18.55
CA ASP A 87 -13.35 -8.34 19.73
C ASP A 87 -14.56 -7.40 19.57
N ILE A 88 -14.79 -6.88 18.36
CA ILE A 88 -16.00 -6.09 18.05
C ILE A 88 -17.26 -6.94 18.15
N ASP A 89 -17.26 -8.16 17.60
CA ASP A 89 -18.41 -9.07 17.66
C ASP A 89 -18.66 -9.53 19.10
N ASP A 90 -17.61 -9.82 19.86
CA ASP A 90 -17.72 -10.23 21.26
C ASP A 90 -18.35 -9.12 22.12
N GLU A 91 -17.96 -7.84 21.91
CA GLU A 91 -18.51 -6.70 22.65
C GLU A 91 -19.95 -6.35 22.22
N PHE A 92 -20.18 -6.20 20.91
CA PHE A 92 -21.43 -5.64 20.38
C PHE A 92 -22.42 -6.67 19.82
N ARG A 93 -22.04 -7.96 19.77
CA ARG A 93 -22.86 -9.10 19.30
C ARG A 93 -23.38 -8.92 17.88
N ILE A 94 -22.50 -8.48 16.99
CA ILE A 94 -22.82 -8.20 15.58
C ILE A 94 -22.62 -9.48 14.77
N LYS A 95 -23.53 -10.43 15.00
CA LYS A 95 -23.61 -11.69 14.26
C LYS A 95 -23.94 -11.37 12.80
N ASP A 96 -22.95 -11.49 11.92
CA ASP A 96 -23.06 -11.45 10.47
C ASP A 96 -23.61 -10.13 9.89
N ASN A 97 -22.73 -9.31 9.26
CA ASN A 97 -23.04 -8.42 8.12
C ASN A 97 -21.96 -7.37 7.80
N ILE A 98 -20.83 -7.39 8.49
CA ILE A 98 -19.75 -6.45 8.20
C ILE A 98 -18.84 -7.07 7.12
N PHE A 99 -19.01 -6.67 5.86
CA PHE A 99 -18.11 -7.02 4.74
C PHE A 99 -16.77 -6.27 4.84
N ILE A 100 -16.12 -6.36 6.00
CA ILE A 100 -14.81 -5.76 6.24
C ILE A 100 -13.78 -6.87 6.37
N MET A 101 -12.62 -6.69 5.74
CA MET A 101 -11.51 -7.62 5.87
C MET A 101 -10.49 -7.07 6.86
N ASP A 102 -10.14 -7.88 7.87
CA ASP A 102 -9.09 -7.53 8.85
C ASP A 102 -7.78 -7.13 8.17
N ASP A 103 -7.39 -7.86 7.12
CA ASP A 103 -6.14 -7.59 6.42
C ASP A 103 -6.08 -6.20 5.78
N ASN A 104 -7.23 -5.67 5.34
CA ASN A 104 -7.32 -4.32 4.78
C ASN A 104 -7.11 -3.26 5.86
N VAL A 105 -7.77 -3.42 7.01
CA VAL A 105 -7.61 -2.50 8.14
C VAL A 105 -6.17 -2.55 8.64
N TYR A 106 -5.61 -3.75 8.80
CA TYR A 106 -4.23 -3.91 9.24
C TYR A 106 -3.22 -3.35 8.23
N ALA A 107 -3.45 -3.47 6.92
CA ALA A 107 -2.57 -2.85 5.93
C ALA A 107 -2.49 -1.32 6.10
N VAL A 108 -3.63 -0.66 6.35
CA VAL A 108 -3.70 0.81 6.54
C VAL A 108 -3.02 1.25 7.85
N LEU A 109 -2.99 0.36 8.85
CA LEU A 109 -2.31 0.60 10.12
C LEU A 109 -0.88 0.03 10.16
N HIS A 110 -0.37 -0.46 9.02
CA HIS A 110 0.91 -1.17 8.91
C HIS A 110 1.07 -2.32 9.90
N GLY A 111 -0.02 -3.00 10.25
CA GLY A 111 -0.02 -4.10 11.20
C GLY A 111 0.64 -3.75 12.54
N SER A 112 0.59 -2.48 12.94
CA SER A 112 1.20 -2.01 14.18
C SER A 112 0.33 -2.43 15.36
N ILE A 113 0.90 -3.21 16.29
CA ILE A 113 0.18 -3.69 17.48
C ILE A 113 -0.35 -2.51 18.31
N ASP A 114 0.49 -1.50 18.53
CA ASP A 114 0.14 -0.33 19.34
C ASP A 114 -0.96 0.50 18.70
N VAL A 115 -0.87 0.76 17.40
CA VAL A 115 -1.88 1.55 16.68
C VAL A 115 -3.22 0.80 16.59
N VAL A 116 -3.18 -0.53 16.37
CA VAL A 116 -4.41 -1.34 16.40
C VAL A 116 -5.02 -1.36 17.80
N GLY A 117 -4.20 -1.42 18.86
CA GLY A 117 -4.67 -1.28 20.24
C GLY A 117 -5.34 0.07 20.49
N ASN A 118 -4.78 1.15 19.96
CA ASN A 118 -5.38 2.49 20.02
C ASN A 118 -6.69 2.57 19.23
N LEU A 119 -6.75 1.95 18.04
CA LEU A 119 -8.00 1.83 17.30
C LEU A 119 -9.07 1.09 18.11
N LYS A 120 -8.72 -0.03 18.78
CA LYS A 120 -9.66 -0.78 19.64
C LYS A 120 -10.26 0.08 20.74
N LYS A 121 -9.45 0.88 21.44
CA LYS A 121 -9.96 1.83 22.44
C LYS A 121 -10.98 2.79 21.84
N ILE A 122 -10.68 3.32 20.66
CA ILE A 122 -11.55 4.26 19.96
C ILE A 122 -12.85 3.59 19.50
N VAL A 123 -12.80 2.42 18.88
CA VAL A 123 -13.99 1.81 18.26
C VAL A 123 -14.79 0.91 19.18
N ILE A 124 -14.16 0.33 20.21
CA ILE A 124 -14.81 -0.54 21.19
C ILE A 124 -15.07 0.26 22.47
N ASP A 125 -14.02 0.69 23.18
CA ASP A 125 -14.18 1.20 24.54
C ASP A 125 -14.89 2.57 24.65
N VAL A 126 -14.89 3.39 23.58
CA VAL A 126 -15.62 4.67 23.55
C VAL A 126 -17.10 4.48 23.21
N ASN A 127 -17.46 3.43 22.48
CA ASN A 127 -18.85 3.16 22.12
C ASN A 127 -19.54 2.40 23.25
N GLU A 128 -20.62 2.96 23.80
CA GLU A 128 -21.28 2.42 25.00
C GLU A 128 -22.14 1.19 24.69
N ASP A 129 -22.65 1.08 23.47
CA ASP A 129 -23.53 0.02 23.02
C ASP A 129 -23.42 -0.23 21.51
N GLN A 130 -24.11 -1.27 21.04
CA GLN A 130 -24.19 -1.63 19.62
C GLN A 130 -24.71 -0.47 18.74
N SER A 131 -25.63 0.36 19.24
CA SER A 131 -26.21 1.47 18.48
C SER A 131 -25.16 2.56 18.24
N SER A 132 -24.44 2.95 19.29
CA SER A 132 -23.34 3.92 19.20
C SER A 132 -22.24 3.44 18.26
N TYR A 133 -21.86 2.15 18.32
CA TYR A 133 -20.93 1.56 17.38
C TYR A 133 -21.43 1.59 15.92
N MET A 134 -22.68 1.20 15.68
CA MET A 134 -23.22 1.07 14.31
C MET A 134 -23.52 2.41 13.64
N TYR A 135 -23.97 3.41 14.40
CA TYR A 135 -24.56 4.64 13.85
C TYR A 135 -23.74 5.91 14.11
N ASN A 136 -22.64 5.85 14.87
CA ASN A 136 -21.73 6.99 14.94
C ASN A 136 -21.10 7.23 13.55
N LYS A 137 -21.18 8.48 13.08
CA LYS A 137 -20.72 8.88 11.75
C LYS A 137 -19.20 8.91 11.61
N PHE A 138 -18.48 9.15 12.70
CA PHE A 138 -17.03 9.38 12.70
C PHE A 138 -16.25 8.24 13.36
N ASN A 139 -16.89 7.45 14.20
CA ASN A 139 -16.30 6.37 14.99
C ASN A 139 -17.02 5.02 14.72
N GLY A 140 -16.64 3.96 15.44
CA GLY A 140 -17.28 2.65 15.40
C GLY A 140 -17.19 2.02 14.03
N HIS A 141 -18.31 1.46 13.56
CA HIS A 141 -18.42 0.82 12.26
C HIS A 141 -17.99 1.75 11.11
N SER A 142 -18.39 3.02 11.15
CA SER A 142 -18.07 3.99 10.09
C SER A 142 -16.57 4.19 9.91
N LEU A 143 -15.81 4.24 11.02
CA LEU A 143 -14.36 4.37 10.97
C LEU A 143 -13.70 3.10 10.42
N VAL A 144 -14.08 1.94 10.95
CA VAL A 144 -13.48 0.66 10.54
C VAL A 144 -13.77 0.38 9.05
N ALA A 145 -15.00 0.64 8.59
CA ALA A 145 -15.37 0.52 7.18
C ALA A 145 -14.58 1.48 6.30
N LYS A 146 -14.30 2.70 6.79
CA LYS A 146 -13.50 3.67 6.05
C LYS A 146 -12.06 3.21 5.88
N LEU A 147 -11.44 2.69 6.94
CA LEU A 147 -10.07 2.14 6.90
C LEU A 147 -9.99 0.96 5.94
N ASP A 148 -10.97 0.06 5.97
CA ASP A 148 -11.03 -1.04 5.03
C ASP A 148 -11.19 -0.57 3.58
N HIS A 149 -12.12 0.35 3.32
CA HIS A 149 -12.32 0.89 1.97
C HIS A 149 -11.05 1.57 1.42
N ILE A 150 -10.30 2.30 2.26
CA ILE A 150 -9.01 2.88 1.83
C ILE A 150 -8.14 1.79 1.19
N SER A 151 -7.97 0.65 1.85
CA SER A 151 -7.21 -0.47 1.29
C SER A 151 -7.89 -1.10 0.07
N GLN A 152 -9.19 -1.38 0.15
CA GLN A 152 -9.96 -2.03 -0.92
C GLN A 152 -9.82 -1.33 -2.27
N PHE A 153 -9.90 -0.01 -2.28
CA PHE A 153 -9.84 0.82 -3.50
C PHE A 153 -8.42 1.23 -3.91
N THR A 154 -7.39 0.81 -3.17
CA THR A 154 -6.00 1.15 -3.47
C THR A 154 -5.13 -0.11 -3.53
N ILE A 155 -4.41 -0.44 -2.46
CA ILE A 155 -3.42 -1.51 -2.43
C ILE A 155 -4.05 -2.88 -2.68
N PHE A 156 -5.22 -3.16 -2.10
CA PHE A 156 -5.88 -4.45 -2.28
C PHE A 156 -6.40 -4.63 -3.71
N ALA A 157 -6.84 -3.56 -4.37
CA ALA A 157 -7.24 -3.63 -5.78
C ALA A 157 -6.08 -4.12 -6.67
N ILE A 158 -4.86 -3.60 -6.42
CA ILE A 158 -3.65 -4.04 -7.12
C ILE A 158 -3.31 -5.49 -6.75
N MET A 159 -3.35 -5.84 -5.46
CA MET A 159 -3.08 -7.21 -5.00
C MET A 159 -4.02 -8.24 -5.63
N LYS A 160 -5.31 -7.92 -5.66
CA LYS A 160 -6.32 -8.76 -6.29
C LYS A 160 -6.02 -8.93 -7.78
N ALA A 161 -5.77 -7.85 -8.52
CA ALA A 161 -5.54 -7.92 -9.96
C ALA A 161 -4.23 -8.63 -10.37
N TYR A 162 -3.17 -8.51 -9.57
CA TYR A 162 -1.87 -9.07 -9.95
C TYR A 162 -1.63 -10.48 -9.41
N TYR A 163 -2.19 -10.83 -8.25
CA TYR A 163 -1.92 -12.11 -7.58
C TYR A 163 -3.11 -13.05 -7.45
N ASP A 164 -4.35 -12.56 -7.39
CA ASP A 164 -5.51 -13.43 -7.13
C ASP A 164 -5.89 -14.22 -8.39
N VAL A 165 -6.11 -15.53 -8.23
CA VAL A 165 -6.66 -16.43 -9.25
C VAL A 165 -7.99 -15.92 -9.78
N LYS A 166 -8.81 -15.35 -8.90
CA LYS A 166 -10.09 -14.71 -9.26
C LYS A 166 -9.92 -13.31 -9.84
N GLY A 167 -8.75 -12.71 -9.68
CA GLY A 167 -8.41 -11.35 -10.12
C GLY A 167 -7.41 -11.36 -11.26
N ASN A 168 -7.67 -12.07 -12.35
CA ASN A 168 -6.88 -12.09 -13.60
C ASN A 168 -5.44 -12.66 -13.54
N GLN A 169 -4.78 -12.76 -12.37
CA GLN A 169 -3.38 -13.19 -12.24
C GLN A 169 -2.44 -12.44 -13.21
N LEU A 170 -2.55 -11.11 -13.26
CA LEU A 170 -1.84 -10.32 -14.26
C LEU A 170 -0.33 -10.58 -14.24
N LEU A 171 0.30 -10.70 -13.06
CA LEU A 171 1.75 -10.92 -12.97
C LEU A 171 2.20 -12.21 -13.69
N GLU A 172 1.45 -13.30 -13.58
CA GLU A 172 1.80 -14.56 -14.25
C GLU A 172 1.69 -14.42 -15.78
N LYS A 173 0.63 -13.75 -16.25
CA LYS A 173 0.38 -13.55 -17.68
C LYS A 173 1.37 -12.57 -18.32
N LEU A 174 1.77 -11.53 -17.60
CA LEU A 174 2.71 -10.53 -18.07
C LEU A 174 4.12 -11.07 -18.32
N LYS A 175 4.45 -12.28 -17.83
CA LYS A 175 5.69 -12.99 -18.17
C LYS A 175 5.86 -13.19 -19.69
N TYR A 176 4.74 -13.25 -20.42
CA TYR A 176 4.73 -13.43 -21.87
C TYR A 176 4.68 -12.11 -22.65
N SER A 177 4.64 -10.95 -21.96
CA SER A 177 4.66 -9.63 -22.58
C SER A 177 5.97 -9.37 -23.29
N LYS A 178 5.88 -8.82 -24.51
CA LYS A 178 7.04 -8.33 -25.28
C LYS A 178 7.26 -6.82 -25.11
N ASP A 179 6.38 -6.13 -24.38
CA ASP A 179 6.45 -4.69 -24.16
C ASP A 179 7.29 -4.36 -22.90
N ILE A 180 8.61 -4.30 -23.09
CA ILE A 180 9.59 -3.99 -22.03
C ILE A 180 9.31 -2.62 -21.38
N GLU A 181 9.00 -1.61 -22.18
CA GLU A 181 8.74 -0.25 -21.67
C GLU A 181 7.42 -0.19 -20.89
N GLY A 182 6.43 -0.96 -21.31
CA GLY A 182 5.20 -1.18 -20.55
C GLY A 182 5.46 -1.78 -19.17
N LEU A 183 6.26 -2.85 -19.10
CA LEU A 183 6.62 -3.49 -17.82
C LEU A 183 7.37 -2.52 -16.89
N LYS A 184 8.39 -1.81 -17.41
CA LYS A 184 9.13 -0.80 -16.65
C LYS A 184 8.24 0.35 -16.16
N LYS A 185 7.26 0.77 -16.97
CA LYS A 185 6.32 1.83 -16.58
C LYS A 185 5.43 1.39 -15.41
N ILE A 186 4.91 0.17 -15.44
CA ILE A 186 4.13 -0.38 -14.32
C ILE A 186 4.99 -0.45 -13.06
N LYS A 187 6.23 -0.95 -13.17
CA LYS A 187 7.19 -0.99 -12.06
C LYS A 187 7.36 0.38 -11.41
N LEU A 188 7.64 1.42 -12.20
CA LEU A 188 7.81 2.78 -11.67
C LEU A 188 6.55 3.29 -10.96
N MET A 189 5.36 3.05 -11.52
CA MET A 189 4.09 3.42 -10.88
C MET A 189 3.89 2.69 -9.53
N ILE A 190 4.30 1.43 -9.44
CA ILE A 190 4.22 0.65 -8.18
C ILE A 190 5.21 1.19 -7.15
N ASP A 191 6.43 1.54 -7.56
CA ASP A 191 7.42 2.13 -6.66
C ASP A 191 6.91 3.47 -6.11
N ASP A 192 6.35 4.33 -6.97
CA ASP A 192 5.70 5.59 -6.56
C ASP A 192 4.51 5.33 -5.63
N PHE A 193 3.68 4.33 -5.94
CA PHE A 193 2.57 3.92 -5.07
C PHE A 193 3.07 3.51 -3.68
N CYS A 194 4.14 2.73 -3.58
CA CYS A 194 4.70 2.29 -2.29
C CYS A 194 5.14 3.48 -1.43
N VAL A 195 5.74 4.51 -2.05
CA VAL A 195 6.15 5.74 -1.36
C VAL A 195 4.94 6.51 -0.83
N GLU A 196 3.92 6.72 -1.66
CA GLU A 196 2.70 7.43 -1.24
C GLU A 196 1.89 6.62 -0.22
N TRP A 197 1.92 5.29 -0.30
CA TRP A 197 1.27 4.40 0.66
C TRP A 197 1.88 4.56 2.05
N ALA A 198 3.21 4.55 2.14
CA ALA A 198 3.90 4.76 3.41
C ALA A 198 3.55 6.11 4.06
N LYS A 199 3.39 7.18 3.26
CA LYS A 199 2.94 8.50 3.75
C LYS A 199 1.50 8.46 4.26
N LEU A 200 0.60 7.80 3.53
CA LEU A 200 -0.80 7.65 3.94
C LEU A 200 -0.90 6.90 5.27
N VAL A 201 -0.21 5.76 5.37
CA VAL A 201 -0.15 4.95 6.58
C VAL A 201 0.34 5.79 7.76
N ALA A 202 1.44 6.52 7.61
CA ALA A 202 1.98 7.37 8.67
C ALA A 202 0.96 8.43 9.14
N GLU A 203 0.24 9.06 8.21
CA GLU A 203 -0.79 10.04 8.53
C GLU A 203 -2.00 9.41 9.25
N VAL A 204 -2.45 8.23 8.82
CA VAL A 204 -3.53 7.51 9.50
C VAL A 204 -3.12 7.10 10.91
N GLN A 205 -1.93 6.51 11.07
CA GLN A 205 -1.41 6.12 12.38
C GLN A 205 -1.30 7.33 13.32
N LYS A 206 -0.82 8.48 12.81
CA LYS A 206 -0.77 9.73 13.56
C LYS A 206 -2.16 10.15 14.05
N ILE A 207 -3.16 10.18 13.16
CA ILE A 207 -4.54 10.56 13.51
C ILE A 207 -5.10 9.62 14.60
N ILE A 208 -4.96 8.31 14.44
CA ILE A 208 -5.45 7.32 15.42
C ILE A 208 -4.76 7.51 16.78
N ASN A 209 -3.44 7.68 16.80
CA ASN A 209 -2.69 7.89 18.04
C ASN A 209 -3.06 9.21 18.74
N ASP A 210 -3.20 10.31 17.99
CA ASP A 210 -3.59 11.61 18.52
C ASP A 210 -5.01 11.54 19.14
N VAL A 211 -5.94 10.86 18.46
CA VAL A 211 -7.32 10.66 18.94
C VAL A 211 -7.37 9.76 20.18
N ALA A 212 -6.51 8.73 20.25
CA ALA A 212 -6.51 7.77 21.35
C ALA A 212 -6.22 8.43 22.70
N VAL A 213 -5.52 9.57 22.74
CA VAL A 213 -5.31 10.36 23.96
C VAL A 213 -6.65 10.83 24.56
N PHE A 214 -7.57 11.28 23.72
CA PHE A 214 -8.91 11.69 24.16
C PHE A 214 -9.79 10.49 24.52
N ALA A 215 -9.65 9.37 23.80
CA ALA A 215 -10.31 8.12 24.14
C ALA A 215 -9.89 7.63 25.54
N ASP A 216 -8.59 7.59 25.83
CA ASP A 216 -8.06 7.22 27.16
C ASP A 216 -8.60 8.12 28.27
N ALA A 217 -8.77 9.42 27.99
CA ALA A 217 -9.34 10.36 28.96
C ALA A 217 -10.84 10.13 29.18
N TYR A 218 -11.61 9.93 28.12
CA TYR A 218 -13.04 9.60 28.18
C TYR A 218 -13.28 8.29 28.94
N ILE A 219 -12.54 7.23 28.62
CA ILE A 219 -12.71 5.89 29.23
C ILE A 219 -12.54 5.95 30.76
N LYS A 220 -11.63 6.80 31.27
CA LYS A 220 -11.43 6.98 32.72
C LYS A 220 -12.65 7.57 33.43
N ILE A 221 -13.50 8.32 32.72
CA ILE A 221 -14.62 9.06 33.31
C ILE A 221 -16.00 8.61 32.81
N LYS A 222 -16.09 7.74 31.79
CA LYS A 222 -17.35 7.38 31.11
C LYS A 222 -18.44 6.87 32.06
N ASN A 223 -18.05 6.11 33.09
CA ASN A 223 -18.97 5.56 34.10
C ASN A 223 -19.30 6.52 35.26
N THR A 224 -18.82 7.77 35.23
CA THR A 224 -19.05 8.75 36.30
C THR A 224 -20.22 9.67 35.96
N SER A 225 -21.21 9.83 36.85
CA SER A 225 -22.37 10.71 36.62
C SER A 225 -22.10 12.21 36.81
N LEU A 226 -20.95 12.57 37.38
CA LEU A 226 -20.61 13.94 37.77
C LEU A 226 -19.77 14.73 36.73
N LYS A 227 -19.47 14.14 35.56
CA LYS A 227 -18.53 14.69 34.58
C LYS A 227 -19.10 14.79 33.16
N GLU A 228 -20.40 15.05 33.04
CA GLU A 228 -21.08 14.96 31.76
C GLU A 228 -20.55 15.96 30.71
N ASP A 229 -20.27 17.20 31.11
CA ASP A 229 -19.68 18.20 30.22
C ASP A 229 -18.28 17.78 29.71
N GLU A 230 -17.46 17.16 30.56
CA GLU A 230 -16.14 16.64 30.18
C GLU A 230 -16.28 15.48 29.16
N LYS A 231 -17.23 14.57 29.36
CA LYS A 231 -17.50 13.47 28.43
C LYS A 231 -17.90 13.99 27.05
N ILE A 232 -18.85 14.92 27.00
CA ILE A 232 -19.30 15.55 25.75
C ILE A 232 -18.12 16.21 25.03
N SER A 233 -17.26 16.91 25.77
CA SER A 233 -16.05 17.53 25.22
C SER A 233 -15.07 16.52 24.64
N TYR A 234 -14.85 15.38 25.31
CA TYR A 234 -13.97 14.33 24.79
C TYR A 234 -14.55 13.63 23.56
N ILE A 235 -15.84 13.30 23.56
CA ILE A 235 -16.51 12.72 22.39
C ILE A 235 -16.37 13.65 21.18
N LYS A 236 -16.63 14.95 21.36
CA LYS A 236 -16.44 15.94 20.29
C LYS A 236 -14.98 15.98 19.80
N SER A 237 -14.01 15.92 20.70
CA SER A 237 -12.59 15.91 20.33
C SER A 237 -12.20 14.66 19.55
N ILE A 238 -12.77 13.50 19.90
CA ILE A 238 -12.61 12.24 19.19
C ILE A 238 -13.20 12.36 17.78
N GLU A 239 -14.45 12.83 17.66
CA GLU A 239 -15.13 12.97 16.37
C GLU A 239 -14.43 13.98 15.44
N ASP A 240 -14.03 15.14 15.97
CA ASP A 240 -13.31 16.16 15.20
C ASP A 240 -11.92 15.67 14.78
N GLY A 241 -11.24 14.90 15.63
CA GLY A 241 -9.95 14.28 15.30
C GLY A 241 -10.05 13.17 14.25
N LEU A 242 -11.14 12.39 14.24
CA LEU A 242 -11.38 11.33 13.24
C LEU A 242 -11.95 11.84 11.93
N ARG A 243 -12.51 13.06 11.91
CA ARG A 243 -13.13 13.68 10.74
C ARG A 243 -12.28 13.60 9.47
N PRO A 244 -10.95 13.83 9.48
CA PRO A 244 -10.13 13.77 8.26
C PRO A 244 -10.18 12.41 7.55
N ILE A 245 -10.36 11.30 8.28
CA ILE A 245 -10.55 9.95 7.71
C ILE A 245 -12.01 9.77 7.30
N ALA A 246 -12.95 10.09 8.20
CA ALA A 246 -14.37 9.80 8.02
C ALA A 246 -14.99 10.45 6.77
N VAL A 247 -14.53 11.65 6.39
CA VAL A 247 -15.06 12.42 5.25
C VAL A 247 -14.40 12.09 3.90
N LEU A 248 -13.48 11.13 3.86
CA LEU A 248 -12.88 10.71 2.60
C LEU A 248 -13.91 10.03 1.71
N ASP A 249 -14.02 10.51 0.48
CA ASP A 249 -14.68 9.84 -0.63
C ASP A 249 -13.65 8.95 -1.32
N ILE A 250 -13.64 7.68 -0.90
CA ILE A 250 -12.67 6.69 -1.35
C ILE A 250 -12.85 6.37 -2.83
N SER A 251 -14.07 6.49 -3.36
CA SER A 251 -14.38 6.20 -4.76
C SER A 251 -13.94 7.29 -5.74
N ASN A 252 -13.65 8.49 -5.23
CA ASN A 252 -13.34 9.66 -6.05
C ASN A 252 -11.85 10.04 -5.93
N SER A 253 -11.08 9.84 -6.98
CA SER A 253 -9.66 10.24 -7.05
C SER A 253 -9.44 11.75 -7.18
N ASN A 254 -10.52 12.55 -7.35
CA ASN A 254 -10.48 13.99 -7.53
C ASN A 254 -11.33 14.74 -6.47
N GLN A 255 -11.48 14.16 -5.27
CA GLN A 255 -12.13 14.85 -4.16
C GLN A 255 -11.42 16.18 -3.89
N SER A 256 -12.17 17.27 -3.67
CA SER A 256 -11.58 18.53 -3.24
C SER A 256 -11.02 18.39 -1.83
N CYS A 257 -9.71 18.47 -1.70
CA CYS A 257 -9.02 18.15 -0.45
C CYS A 257 -8.73 19.35 0.45
N SER A 258 -8.93 20.58 0.00
CA SER A 258 -8.44 21.77 0.72
C SER A 258 -6.99 21.55 1.22
N ASP A 259 -6.73 21.75 2.51
CA ASP A 259 -5.41 21.52 3.14
C ASP A 259 -5.24 20.12 3.77
N SER A 260 -6.21 19.22 3.61
CA SER A 260 -6.14 17.87 4.17
C SER A 260 -5.09 17.01 3.46
N LEU A 261 -4.01 16.70 4.17
CA LEU A 261 -2.92 15.85 3.67
C LEU A 261 -3.41 14.44 3.34
N ILE A 262 -4.16 13.82 4.25
CA ILE A 262 -4.71 12.47 4.04
C ILE A 262 -5.60 12.38 2.80
N CYS A 263 -6.39 13.42 2.51
CA CYS A 263 -7.20 13.46 1.30
C CYS A 263 -6.35 13.53 0.03
N LYS A 264 -5.29 14.36 0.03
CA LYS A 264 -4.37 14.47 -1.12
C LYS A 264 -3.66 13.14 -1.39
N LEU A 265 -3.17 12.48 -0.34
CA LEU A 265 -2.55 11.16 -0.42
C LEU A 265 -3.53 10.11 -0.94
N LYS A 266 -4.77 10.11 -0.45
CA LYS A 266 -5.83 9.22 -0.95
C LYS A 266 -6.18 9.48 -2.42
N ASN A 267 -6.23 10.73 -2.88
CA ASN A 267 -6.46 11.04 -4.29
C ASN A 267 -5.36 10.43 -5.17
N GLU A 268 -4.12 10.65 -4.75
CA GLU A 268 -2.94 10.17 -5.46
C GLU A 268 -2.88 8.64 -5.52
N LEU A 269 -3.14 7.96 -4.41
CA LEU A 269 -3.11 6.50 -4.35
C LEU A 269 -4.21 5.86 -5.20
N VAL A 270 -5.44 6.39 -5.16
CA VAL A 270 -6.52 5.89 -6.03
C VAL A 270 -6.15 6.12 -7.50
N ARG A 271 -5.61 7.29 -7.86
CA ARG A 271 -5.14 7.58 -9.22
C ARG A 271 -4.05 6.61 -9.67
N LEU A 272 -3.04 6.38 -8.84
CA LEU A 272 -1.95 5.44 -9.13
C LEU A 272 -2.46 4.01 -9.28
N ALA A 273 -3.35 3.55 -8.37
CA ALA A 273 -3.96 2.24 -8.47
C ALA A 273 -4.71 2.05 -9.78
N THR A 274 -5.56 3.01 -10.19
CA THR A 274 -6.24 2.98 -11.49
C THR A 274 -5.25 2.89 -12.65
N GLN A 275 -4.19 3.72 -12.66
CA GLN A 275 -3.19 3.69 -13.73
C GLN A 275 -2.41 2.37 -13.81
N ILE A 276 -2.09 1.76 -12.68
CA ILE A 276 -1.41 0.45 -12.60
C ILE A 276 -2.31 -0.65 -13.15
N LEU A 277 -3.60 -0.62 -12.82
CA LEU A 277 -4.59 -1.57 -13.29
C LEU A 277 -4.82 -1.43 -14.80
N ASP A 278 -5.13 -0.22 -15.27
CA ASP A 278 -5.37 0.08 -16.69
C ASP A 278 -4.17 -0.34 -17.55
N LYS A 279 -2.95 0.00 -17.12
CA LYS A 279 -1.74 -0.36 -17.86
C LYS A 279 -1.48 -1.87 -17.84
N GLY A 280 -1.80 -2.55 -16.75
CA GLY A 280 -1.74 -4.01 -16.67
C GLY A 280 -2.70 -4.68 -17.65
N ASP A 281 -3.93 -4.18 -17.73
CA ASP A 281 -4.95 -4.67 -18.66
C ASP A 281 -4.60 -4.37 -20.13
N ASP A 282 -4.05 -3.20 -20.43
CA ASP A 282 -3.54 -2.86 -21.77
C ASP A 282 -2.50 -3.88 -22.25
N LEU A 283 -1.54 -4.22 -21.37
CA LEU A 283 -0.52 -5.22 -21.68
C LEU A 283 -1.11 -6.62 -21.84
N LEU A 284 -2.07 -6.99 -21.00
CA LEU A 284 -2.76 -8.27 -21.13
C LEU A 284 -3.53 -8.36 -22.46
N ASN A 285 -4.23 -7.31 -22.87
CA ASN A 285 -4.98 -7.26 -24.12
C ASN A 285 -4.05 -7.37 -25.34
N ALA A 286 -2.86 -6.77 -25.28
CA ALA A 286 -1.85 -6.89 -26.32
C ALA A 286 -1.29 -8.32 -26.50
N LEU A 287 -1.50 -9.22 -25.53
CA LEU A 287 -1.14 -10.64 -25.63
C LEU A 287 -2.17 -11.49 -26.37
N GLN A 288 -3.41 -11.01 -26.49
CA GLN A 288 -4.47 -11.76 -27.15
C GLN A 288 -4.29 -11.69 -28.68
N PRO A 289 -4.53 -12.79 -29.41
CA PRO A 289 -4.54 -12.75 -30.87
C PRO A 289 -5.54 -11.68 -31.32
N GLN A 290 -5.11 -10.69 -32.11
CA GLN A 290 -6.06 -9.83 -32.80
C GLN A 290 -6.84 -10.72 -33.76
N ASN A 291 -8.09 -11.01 -33.43
CA ASN A 291 -9.02 -11.60 -34.38
C ASN A 291 -9.16 -10.60 -35.53
N SER A 292 -8.42 -10.83 -36.60
CA SER A 292 -8.62 -10.14 -37.86
C SER A 292 -10.00 -10.54 -38.37
N THR A 293 -10.98 -9.66 -38.16
CA THR A 293 -12.27 -9.77 -38.82
C THR A 293 -12.03 -9.72 -40.34
N PRO A 294 -12.56 -10.69 -41.11
CA PRO A 294 -12.39 -10.73 -42.57
C PRO A 294 -13.03 -9.55 -43.29
#